data_AF-A0A847S7V6-F1
#
_entry.id   AF-A0A847S7V6-F1
#
_cell.length_a   1.000
_cell.length_b   1.000
_cell.length_c   1.000
_cell.angle_alpha   90.00
_cell.angle_beta   90.00
_cell.angle_gamma   90.00
#
_symmetry.space_group_name_H-M   'P 1'
#
loop_
_entity.id
_entity.type
_entity.pdbx_description
1 polymer ?
#
loop_
_entity_poly.entity_id
_entity_poly.type
_entity_poly.pdbx_seq_one_letter_code
_entity_poly.pdbx_strand_id
1 'polypeptide(L)'
;MQAKKEPVARYGESYQGPKTLTVELAWLASGEAVLIKAYGVNHPWDGRVLRASLHEGNDRLNEFYAEVEGKECLLMREGPSHGARLYLPGLGELSLSFDREASLQLKPEHLMTDYVQQANR
;
A
#
# COMPACT_ATOMS: atom_id res chain seq x y z
N MET A 1 -8.93 -17.19 6.09
CA MET A 1 -9.77 -16.87 4.91
C MET A 1 -8.86 -16.92 3.68
N GLN A 2 -9.31 -17.53 2.58
CA GLN A 2 -8.51 -17.65 1.36
C GLN A 2 -8.59 -16.32 0.59
N ALA A 3 -7.46 -15.69 0.27
CA ALA A 3 -7.46 -14.48 -0.55
C ALA A 3 -7.93 -14.83 -1.97
N LYS A 4 -8.94 -14.13 -2.47
CA LYS A 4 -9.49 -14.31 -3.81
C LYS A 4 -8.91 -13.24 -4.74
N LYS A 5 -8.70 -13.59 -6.00
CA LYS A 5 -8.35 -12.61 -7.04
C LYS A 5 -9.57 -11.71 -7.31
N GLU A 6 -9.51 -10.49 -6.80
CA GLU A 6 -10.52 -9.45 -7.02
C GLU A 6 -10.07 -8.51 -8.15
N PRO A 7 -11.01 -7.90 -8.91
CA PRO A 7 -10.65 -6.87 -9.87
C PRO A 7 -10.02 -5.67 -9.18
N VAL A 8 -8.99 -5.11 -9.80
CA VAL A 8 -8.27 -3.92 -9.33
C VAL A 8 -8.50 -2.74 -10.28
N ALA A 9 -8.27 -1.53 -9.78
CA ALA A 9 -8.27 -0.33 -10.59
C ALA A 9 -7.24 -0.43 -11.72
N ARG A 10 -7.51 0.29 -12.82
CA ARG A 10 -6.66 0.28 -14.01
C ARG A 10 -5.27 0.86 -13.75
N TYR A 11 -5.18 1.85 -12.88
CA TYR A 11 -3.95 2.56 -12.55
C TYR A 11 -3.65 2.35 -11.08
N GLY A 12 -2.37 2.25 -10.77
CA GLY A 12 -1.87 2.28 -9.41
C GLY A 12 -1.04 3.54 -9.18
N GLU A 13 -0.58 3.68 -7.95
CA GLU A 13 0.29 4.76 -7.53
C GLU A 13 1.59 4.16 -7.01
N SER A 14 2.69 4.82 -7.27
CA SER A 14 3.99 4.49 -6.73
C SER A 14 4.56 5.70 -6.03
N TYR A 15 5.20 5.45 -4.91
CA TYR A 15 5.79 6.45 -4.04
C TYR A 15 7.22 6.08 -3.73
N GLN A 16 8.10 7.07 -3.76
CA GLN A 16 9.48 6.94 -3.37
C GLN A 16 9.66 7.42 -1.93
N GLY A 17 10.26 6.57 -1.10
CA GLY A 17 10.70 6.87 0.25
C GLY A 17 12.22 7.03 0.36
N PRO A 18 12.74 7.13 1.59
CA PRO A 18 14.18 7.27 1.83
C PRO A 18 14.98 6.07 1.30
N LYS A 19 16.22 6.34 0.86
CA LYS A 19 17.14 5.35 0.31
C LYS A 19 16.52 4.62 -0.89
N THR A 20 16.23 3.33 -0.74
CA THR A 20 15.73 2.42 -1.77
C THR A 20 14.26 2.04 -1.55
N LEU A 21 13.58 2.63 -0.56
CA LEU A 21 12.20 2.29 -0.26
C LEU A 21 11.26 2.75 -1.38
N THR A 22 10.50 1.82 -1.95
CA THR A 22 9.39 2.11 -2.85
C THR A 22 8.10 1.55 -2.25
N VAL A 23 7.01 2.30 -2.40
CA VAL A 23 5.67 1.88 -1.97
C VAL A 23 4.75 1.93 -3.17
N GLU A 24 4.17 0.79 -3.51
CA GLU A 24 3.17 0.67 -4.57
C GLU A 24 1.79 0.48 -3.97
N LEU A 25 0.80 1.11 -4.60
CA LEU A 25 -0.57 1.17 -4.15
C LEU A 25 -1.50 0.84 -5.33
N ALA A 26 -2.44 -0.07 -5.12
CA ALA A 26 -3.43 -0.47 -6.11
C ALA A 26 -4.82 -0.60 -5.47
N TRP A 27 -5.75 0.26 -5.87
CA TRP A 27 -7.13 0.19 -5.43
C TRP A 27 -7.82 -1.07 -5.94
N LEU A 28 -8.70 -1.65 -5.14
CA LEU A 28 -9.69 -2.59 -5.66
C LEU A 28 -10.70 -1.83 -6.51
N ALA A 29 -11.24 -2.50 -7.53
CA ALA A 29 -12.23 -1.87 -8.42
C ALA A 29 -13.52 -1.48 -7.68
N SER A 30 -13.80 -2.05 -6.49
CA SER A 30 -14.90 -1.65 -5.62
C SER A 30 -14.68 -0.30 -4.94
N GLY A 31 -13.43 0.17 -4.81
CA GLY A 31 -13.06 1.38 -4.07
C GLY A 31 -13.02 1.21 -2.55
N GLU A 32 -13.35 0.03 -2.01
CA GLU A 32 -13.45 -0.19 -0.56
C GLU A 32 -12.10 -0.47 0.12
N ALA A 33 -11.14 -0.98 -0.64
CA ALA A 33 -9.84 -1.36 -0.13
C ALA A 33 -8.75 -1.14 -1.16
N VAL A 34 -7.53 -1.19 -0.68
CA VAL A 34 -6.32 -0.98 -1.45
C VAL A 34 -5.29 -2.05 -1.11
N LEU A 35 -4.48 -2.43 -2.08
CA LEU A 35 -3.29 -3.24 -1.87
C LEU A 35 -2.08 -2.33 -1.79
N ILE A 36 -1.31 -2.46 -0.72
CA ILE A 36 -0.08 -1.69 -0.49
C ILE A 36 1.09 -2.66 -0.38
N LYS A 37 2.15 -2.40 -1.15
CA LYS A 37 3.41 -3.15 -1.12
C LYS A 37 4.56 -2.20 -0.87
N ALA A 38 5.31 -2.42 0.21
CA ALA A 38 6.55 -1.70 0.48
C ALA A 38 7.74 -2.61 0.20
N TYR A 39 8.75 -2.13 -0.52
CA TYR A 39 9.95 -2.92 -0.83
C TYR A 39 11.21 -2.05 -0.96
N GLY A 40 12.37 -2.71 -0.99
CA GLY A 40 13.67 -2.05 -0.97
C GLY A 40 14.11 -1.67 0.45
N VAL A 41 13.67 -2.43 1.46
CA VAL A 41 14.03 -2.24 2.87
C VAL A 41 14.55 -3.54 3.50
N ASN A 42 15.51 -3.43 4.43
CA ASN A 42 15.96 -4.58 5.21
C ASN A 42 15.00 -4.81 6.39
N HIS A 43 13.76 -5.24 6.10
CA HIS A 43 12.72 -5.44 7.11
C HIS A 43 11.83 -6.66 6.78
N PRO A 44 11.24 -7.35 7.77
CA PRO A 44 10.27 -8.43 7.52
C PRO A 44 9.05 -8.07 6.64
N TRP A 45 8.78 -6.78 6.43
CA TRP A 45 7.71 -6.28 5.58
C TRP A 45 8.14 -6.10 4.12
N ASP A 46 9.42 -6.29 3.79
CA ASP A 46 9.95 -6.12 2.44
C ASP A 46 9.23 -7.04 1.45
N GLY A 47 8.62 -6.43 0.43
CA GLY A 47 7.90 -7.11 -0.63
C GLY A 47 6.55 -7.72 -0.22
N ARG A 48 6.13 -7.59 1.04
CA ARG A 48 4.82 -8.06 1.49
C ARG A 48 3.71 -7.16 0.96
N VAL A 49 2.63 -7.78 0.49
CA VAL A 49 1.42 -7.05 0.07
C VAL A 49 0.40 -7.11 1.19
N LEU A 50 -0.06 -5.94 1.62
CA LEU A 50 -1.06 -5.76 2.67
C LEU A 50 -2.35 -5.21 2.04
N ARG A 51 -3.49 -5.77 2.41
CA ARG A 51 -4.81 -5.22 2.09
C ARG A 51 -5.17 -4.21 3.18
N ALA A 52 -5.44 -2.98 2.79
CA ALA A 52 -5.84 -1.91 3.69
C ALA A 52 -7.23 -1.36 3.33
N SER A 53 -8.02 -1.00 4.34
CA SER A 53 -9.28 -0.26 4.19
C SER A 53 -9.00 1.24 4.17
N LEU A 54 -9.76 1.98 3.37
CA LEU A 54 -9.77 3.44 3.44
C LEU A 54 -10.65 3.88 4.61
N HIS A 55 -10.07 4.62 5.53
CA HIS A 55 -10.80 5.38 6.53
C HIS A 55 -10.68 6.85 6.13
N GLU A 56 -11.81 7.50 5.83
CA GLU A 56 -11.84 8.94 5.61
C GLU A 56 -11.50 9.62 6.94
N GLY A 57 -10.29 10.16 7.04
CA GLY A 57 -9.84 10.88 8.22
C GLY A 57 -10.49 12.26 8.33
N ASN A 58 -10.36 12.89 9.51
CA ASN A 58 -10.57 14.33 9.61
C ASN A 58 -9.50 15.06 8.77
N ASP A 59 -9.86 16.19 8.14
CA ASP A 59 -8.96 17.09 7.39
C ASP A 59 -8.49 16.66 5.98
N ARG A 60 -9.32 15.96 5.19
CA ARG A 60 -9.03 15.60 3.78
C ARG A 60 -7.80 14.72 3.60
N LEU A 61 -7.51 13.88 4.59
CA LEU A 61 -6.44 12.90 4.56
C LEU A 61 -7.05 11.53 4.31
N ASN A 62 -6.50 10.78 3.36
CA ASN A 62 -6.83 9.37 3.17
C ASN A 62 -5.98 8.57 4.15
N GLU A 63 -6.62 7.84 5.06
CA GLU A 63 -5.93 6.94 5.98
C GLU A 63 -6.18 5.49 5.58
N PHE A 64 -5.11 4.73 5.42
CA PHE A 64 -5.16 3.33 5.03
C PHE A 64 -4.80 2.47 6.22
N TYR A 65 -5.76 1.68 6.70
CA TYR A 65 -5.58 0.78 7.85
C TYR A 65 -5.49 -0.65 7.38
N ALA A 66 -4.53 -1.42 7.90
CA ALA A 66 -4.38 -2.83 7.62
C ALA A 66 -4.29 -3.63 8.91
N GLU A 67 -4.73 -4.89 8.86
CA GLU A 67 -4.49 -5.83 9.94
C GLU A 67 -3.04 -6.31 9.89
N VAL A 68 -2.28 -6.00 10.94
CA VAL A 68 -0.90 -6.42 11.14
C VAL A 68 -0.81 -7.16 12.46
N GLU A 69 -0.42 -8.44 12.42
CA GLU A 69 -0.29 -9.30 13.61
C GLU A 69 -1.57 -9.35 14.47
N GLY A 70 -2.74 -9.38 13.82
CA GLY A 70 -4.04 -9.45 14.49
C GLY A 70 -4.53 -8.10 15.06
N LYS A 71 -3.87 -6.99 14.73
CA LYS A 71 -4.25 -5.64 15.17
C LYS A 71 -4.42 -4.73 13.96
N GLU A 72 -5.51 -3.96 13.96
CA GLU A 72 -5.68 -2.88 13.01
C GLU A 72 -4.63 -1.78 13.28
N CYS A 73 -3.90 -1.40 12.24
CA CYS A 73 -2.82 -0.41 12.32
C CYS A 73 -2.91 0.53 11.12
N LEU A 74 -2.67 1.83 11.37
CA LEU A 74 -2.45 2.79 10.28
C LEU A 74 -1.20 2.35 9.51
N LEU A 75 -1.35 2.12 8.21
CA LEU A 75 -0.28 1.69 7.31
C LEU A 75 0.23 2.86 6.48
N MET A 76 -0.66 3.71 5.99
CA MET A 76 -0.29 4.85 5.15
C MET A 76 -1.28 5.98 5.34
N ARG A 77 -0.79 7.23 5.29
CA ARG A 77 -1.62 8.43 5.23
C ARG A 77 -1.23 9.22 3.99
N GLU A 78 -2.18 9.55 3.14
CA GLU A 78 -1.99 10.38 1.96
C GLU A 78 -2.63 11.76 2.18
N GLY A 79 -1.85 12.80 1.92
CA GLY A 79 -2.30 14.19 2.04
C GLY A 79 -2.64 14.84 0.70
N PRO A 80 -3.28 16.03 0.72
CA PRO A 80 -3.83 16.70 -0.45
C PRO A 80 -2.79 17.20 -1.48
N SER A 81 -1.49 17.07 -1.21
CA SER A 81 -0.41 17.51 -2.10
C SER A 81 0.46 16.35 -2.61
N HIS A 82 -0.10 15.14 -2.71
CA HIS A 82 0.61 13.92 -3.14
C HIS A 82 1.80 13.51 -2.25
N GLY A 83 1.89 14.12 -1.07
CA GLY A 83 2.79 13.70 0.00
C GLY A 83 2.10 12.61 0.81
N ALA A 84 2.82 11.52 1.07
CA ALA A 84 2.32 10.44 1.90
C ALA A 84 3.27 10.11 3.04
N ARG A 85 2.74 9.44 4.07
CA ARG A 85 3.49 8.90 5.20
C ARG A 85 3.22 7.41 5.28
N LEU A 86 4.29 6.62 5.35
CA LEU A 86 4.22 5.19 5.61
C LEU A 86 4.44 4.95 7.10
N TYR A 87 3.61 4.08 7.69
CA TYR A 87 3.67 3.65 9.07
C TYR A 87 3.80 2.12 9.08
N LEU A 88 5.03 1.64 9.10
CA LEU A 88 5.29 0.20 9.21
C LEU A 88 5.76 -0.13 10.64
N PRO A 89 5.15 -1.12 11.31
CA PRO A 89 5.63 -1.58 12.61
C PRO A 89 7.11 -1.97 12.54
N GLY A 90 7.91 -1.37 13.43
CA GLY A 90 9.37 -1.57 13.48
C GLY A 90 10.20 -0.59 12.64
N LEU A 91 9.61 0.10 11.66
CA LEU A 91 10.30 1.08 10.81
C LEU A 91 9.98 2.55 11.16
N GLY A 92 8.94 2.78 11.94
CA GLY A 92 8.49 4.12 12.31
C GLY A 92 7.76 4.83 11.15
N GLU A 93 7.68 6.16 11.25
CA GLU A 93 7.09 7.00 10.20
C GLU A 93 8.11 7.36 9.13
N LEU A 94 7.78 7.11 7.87
CA LEU A 94 8.63 7.45 6.72
C LEU A 94 7.88 8.38 5.76
N SER A 95 8.56 9.46 5.35
CA SER A 95 8.04 10.36 4.31
C SER A 95 8.12 9.72 2.93
N LEU A 96 7.03 9.83 2.19
CA LEU A 96 6.91 9.35 0.82
C LEU A 96 6.60 10.52 -0.12
N SER A 97 7.10 10.43 -1.34
CA SER A 97 6.80 11.36 -2.42
C SER A 97 6.26 10.59 -3.62
N PHE A 98 5.16 11.05 -4.19
CA PHE A 98 4.57 10.43 -5.37
C PHE A 98 5.56 10.40 -6.55
N ASP A 99 5.73 9.23 -7.15
CA ASP A 99 6.54 9.00 -8.33
C ASP A 99 5.62 8.76 -9.53
N ARG A 100 5.48 9.79 -10.36
CA ARG A 100 4.61 9.74 -11.55
C ARG A 100 5.09 8.73 -12.59
N GLU A 101 6.40 8.60 -12.79
CA GLU A 101 6.93 7.71 -13.83
C GLU A 101 6.73 6.26 -13.43
N ALA A 102 7.07 5.91 -12.18
CA ALA A 102 6.83 4.58 -11.64
C ALA A 102 5.34 4.23 -11.61
N SER A 103 4.47 5.19 -11.25
CA SER A 103 3.01 4.99 -11.24
C SER A 103 2.46 4.63 -12.62
N LEU A 104 2.99 5.22 -13.70
CA LEU A 104 2.57 4.91 -15.08
C LEU A 104 3.00 3.52 -15.55
N GLN A 105 4.07 2.97 -14.95
CA GLN A 105 4.58 1.63 -15.27
C GLN A 105 3.99 0.54 -14.37
N LEU A 106 3.42 0.92 -13.23
CA LEU A 106 2.82 0.01 -12.27
C LEU A 106 1.65 -0.76 -12.92
N LYS A 107 1.64 -2.07 -12.69
CA LYS A 107 0.56 -2.97 -13.09
C LYS A 107 -0.18 -3.45 -11.84
N PRO A 108 -1.31 -2.84 -11.46
CA PRO A 108 -2.11 -3.23 -10.28
C PRO A 108 -2.40 -4.73 -10.18
N GLU A 109 -2.60 -5.39 -11.33
CA GLU A 109 -2.84 -6.83 -11.46
C GLU A 109 -1.72 -7.69 -10.84
N HIS A 110 -0.47 -7.20 -10.87
CA HIS A 110 0.67 -7.86 -10.27
C HIS A 110 0.59 -7.84 -8.74
N LEU A 111 0.19 -6.71 -8.13
CA LEU A 111 -0.01 -6.60 -6.68
C LEU A 111 -1.10 -7.56 -6.19
N MET A 112 -2.22 -7.66 -6.93
CA MET A 112 -3.27 -8.62 -6.62
C MET A 112 -2.78 -10.06 -6.72
N THR A 113 -1.96 -10.36 -7.72
CA THR A 113 -1.38 -11.69 -7.89
C THR A 113 -0.44 -12.02 -6.73
N ASP A 114 0.45 -11.09 -6.35
CA ASP A 114 1.35 -11.23 -5.21
C ASP A 114 0.57 -11.44 -3.89
N TYR A 115 -0.49 -10.64 -3.66
CA TYR A 115 -1.35 -10.76 -2.48
C TYR A 115 -2.01 -12.15 -2.36
N VAL A 116 -2.59 -12.65 -3.45
CA VAL A 116 -3.25 -13.96 -3.48
C VAL A 116 -2.22 -15.09 -3.30
N GLN A 117 -1.05 -14.98 -3.92
CA GLN A 117 0.00 -15.99 -3.75
C GLN A 117 0.55 -16.01 -2.34
N GLN A 118 0.73 -14.84 -1.70
CA GLN A 118 1.19 -14.73 -0.32
C GLN A 118 0.24 -15.44 0.66
N ALA A 119 -1.08 -15.29 0.48
CA ALA A 119 -2.08 -15.89 1.37
C ALA A 119 -2.25 -17.42 1.20
N ASN A 120 -1.74 -17.98 0.10
CA ASN A 120 -1.83 -19.41 -0.21
C ASN A 120 -0.52 -20.17 0.04
N ARG A 121 0.49 -19.50 0.64
CA ARG A 121 1.72 -20.12 1.13
C ARG A 121 1.55 -20.54 2.58
#